data_AF-A0A376LB76-F1
#
_entry.id   AF-A0A376LB76-F1
#
_cell.length_a   1.000
_cell.length_b   1.000
_cell.length_c   1.000
_cell.angle_alpha   90.00
_cell.angle_beta   90.00
_cell.angle_gamma   90.00
#
_symmetry.space_group_name_H-M   'P 1'
#
loop_
_entity.id
_entity.type
_entity.pdbx_description
1 polymer ?
#
loop_
_entity_poly.entity_id
_entity_poly.type
_entity_poly.pdbx_seq_one_letter_code
_entity_poly.pdbx_strand_id
1 'polypeptide(L)' 'MVWLANPERYGQMQYRYCGKSGLRLPALSLGLWHNFGHVNALESQACDPA' A
#
# COMPACT_ATOMS: atom_id res chain seq x y z
N MET A 1 -9.82 15.31 12.41
CA MET A 1 -8.45 15.09 12.89
C MET A 1 -7.54 15.01 11.67
N VAL A 2 -6.41 15.73 11.66
CA VAL A 2 -5.51 15.83 10.49
C VAL A 2 -4.41 14.79 10.62
N TRP A 3 -4.13 14.06 9.55
CA TRP A 3 -3.03 13.10 9.51
C TRP A 3 -1.72 13.83 9.13
N LEU A 4 -0.65 13.56 9.88
CA LEU A 4 0.66 14.16 9.66
C LEU A 4 1.71 13.06 9.44
N ALA A 5 2.37 13.11 8.30
CA ALA A 5 3.41 12.14 7.95
C ALA A 5 4.63 12.27 8.85
N ASN A 6 5.33 11.17 9.10
CA ASN A 6 6.60 11.21 9.84
C ASN A 6 7.61 12.14 9.13
N PRO A 7 8.20 13.14 9.82
CA PRO A 7 9.23 14.01 9.26
C PRO A 7 10.47 13.22 8.81
N GLU A 8 10.83 12.14 9.52
CA GLU A 8 12.06 11.37 9.29
C GLU A 8 11.91 10.25 8.25
N ARG A 9 10.78 10.18 7.54
CA ARG A 9 10.45 9.08 6.60
C ARG A 9 11.47 8.86 5.46
N TYR A 10 12.29 9.85 5.16
CA TYR A 10 13.31 9.80 4.11
C TYR A 10 14.73 9.54 4.64
N GLY A 11 14.94 9.57 5.96
CA GLY A 11 16.29 9.50 6.54
C GLY A 11 16.96 8.14 6.41
N GLN A 12 16.17 7.05 6.38
CA GLN A 12 16.69 5.68 6.36
C GLN A 12 16.37 4.91 5.07
N MET A 13 15.42 5.37 4.27
CA MET A 13 15.00 4.66 3.05
C MET A 13 16.04 4.81 1.93
N GLN A 14 16.53 3.69 1.39
CA GLN A 14 17.40 3.70 0.22
C GLN A 14 16.58 3.93 -1.06
N TYR A 15 17.01 4.84 -1.92
CA TYR A 15 16.40 5.10 -3.22
C TYR A 15 17.34 4.68 -4.36
N ARG A 16 16.82 3.97 -5.35
CA ARG A 16 17.56 3.48 -6.52
C ARG A 16 17.00 4.09 -7.80
N TYR A 17 17.88 4.43 -8.74
CA TYR A 17 17.46 4.91 -10.05
C TYR A 17 16.84 3.78 -10.88
N CYS A 18 15.74 4.08 -11.57
CA CYS A 18 15.10 3.15 -12.49
C CYS A 18 15.82 3.20 -13.85
N GLY A 19 16.91 2.44 -13.97
CA GLY A 19 17.72 2.37 -15.19
C GLY A 19 18.41 3.70 -15.51
N LYS A 20 18.28 4.17 -16.76
CA LYS A 20 18.82 5.47 -17.21
C LYS A 20 17.88 6.65 -16.95
N SER A 21 16.72 6.39 -16.34
CA SER A 21 15.77 7.45 -16.02
C SER A 21 16.20 8.20 -14.76
N GLY A 22 15.85 9.49 -14.67
CA GLY A 22 16.03 10.29 -13.45
C GLY A 22 15.10 9.90 -12.29
N LEU A 23 14.24 8.89 -12.48
CA LEU A 23 13.28 8.46 -11.48
C LEU A 23 13.94 7.59 -10.41
N ARG A 24 13.78 7.99 -9.15
CA ARG A 24 14.31 7.28 -7.98
C ARG A 24 13.18 6.55 -7.26
N LEU A 25 13.22 5.23 -7.28
CA LEU A 25 12.27 4.37 -6.58
C LEU A 25 12.84 3.95 -5.21
N PRO A 26 12.00 3.80 -4.17
CA PRO A 26 12.44 3.22 -2.92
C PRO A 26 12.89 1.77 -3.16
N ALA A 27 13.86 1.30 -2.37
CA ALA A 27 14.33 -0.08 -2.45
C ALA A 27 13.21 -1.09 -2.10
N LEU A 28 12.22 -0.67 -1.31
CA LEU A 28 11.02 -1.45 -1.00
C LEU A 28 9.79 -0.67 -1.46
N SER A 29 8.98 -1.30 -2.30
CA SER A 29 7.70 -0.78 -2.78
C SER A 29 6.55 -1.66 -2.30
N LEU A 30 5.46 -1.06 -1.85
CA LEU A 30 4.26 -1.80 -1.45
C LEU A 30 3.40 -2.09 -2.69
N GLY A 31 3.27 -3.36 -3.05
CA GLY A 31 2.32 -3.81 -4.06
C GLY A 31 0.97 -4.13 -3.44
N LEU A 32 -0.11 -3.53 -3.93
CA LEU A 32 -1.47 -3.71 -3.41
C LEU A 32 -2.20 -4.89 -4.10
N TRP A 33 -1.44 -5.90 -4.55
CA TRP A 33 -1.97 -6.99 -5.38
C TRP A 33 -3.06 -7.80 -4.67
N HIS A 34 -2.82 -8.13 -3.41
CA HIS A 34 -3.79 -8.75 -2.52
C HIS A 34 -3.93 -7.85 -1.28
N ASN A 35 -5.08 -7.88 -0.60
CA ASN A 35 -5.43 -7.11 0.63
C ASN A 35 -6.05 -5.72 0.45
N PHE A 36 -6.17 -5.20 -0.78
CA PHE A 36 -6.87 -3.93 -1.06
C PHE A 36 -8.09 -4.08 -1.97
N GLY A 37 -8.46 -5.32 -2.31
CA GLY A 37 -9.70 -5.64 -3.01
C GLY A 37 -10.83 -5.95 -2.03
N HIS A 38 -12.07 -5.68 -2.44
CA HIS A 38 -13.29 -6.10 -1.73
C HIS A 38 -13.46 -7.62 -1.81
N VAL A 39 -12.60 -8.40 -1.14
CA VAL A 39 -12.85 -9.83 -0.94
C VAL A 39 -13.66 -9.98 0.35
N ASN A 40 -14.97 -10.11 0.18
CA ASN A 40 -15.94 -10.63 1.16
C ASN A 40 -16.21 -9.72 2.38
N ALA A 41 -16.79 -8.54 2.16
CA ALA A 41 -17.42 -7.78 3.25
C ALA A 41 -18.94 -8.03 3.39
N LEU A 42 -19.61 -8.69 2.42
CA LEU A 42 -21.09 -8.81 2.44
C LEU A 42 -21.66 -10.20 2.17
N GLU A 43 -20.87 -11.18 1.71
CA GLU A 43 -21.43 -12.49 1.33
C GLU A 43 -21.57 -13.47 2.52
N SER A 44 -20.99 -13.17 3.68
CA SER A 44 -21.07 -14.02 4.88
C SER A 44 -22.18 -13.63 5.87
N GLN A 45 -23.09 -12.72 5.52
CA GLN A 45 -24.22 -12.33 6.39
C GLN A 45 -25.62 -12.55 5.82
N ALA A 46 -25.75 -13.06 4.58
CA ALA A 46 -27.01 -13.62 4.12
C ALA A 46 -27.04 -15.12 4.45
N CYS A 47 -27.06 -15.43 5.75
CA CYS A 47 -27.52 -16.74 6.19
C CYS A 47 -29.01 -16.81 5.85
N ASP A 48 -29.36 -17.65 4.87
CA ASP A 48 -30.73 -18.14 4.66
C ASP A 48 -31.35 -18.60 5.99
N PRO A 49 -32.50 -18.08 6.42
CA PRO A 49 -33.51 -18.92 7.01
C PRO A 49 -34.44 -19.41 5.88
N ALA A 50 -34.51 -20.73 5.76
CA ALA A 50 -35.57 -21.43 5.05
C ALA A 50 -36.98 -20.95 5.44
#